data_AF-A0A1I0NJY8-F1
#
_entry.id   AF-A0A1I0NJY8-F1
#
_cell.length_a   1.000
_cell.length_b   1.000
_cell.length_c   1.000
_cell.angle_alpha   90.00
_cell.angle_beta   90.00
_cell.angle_gamma   90.00
#
_symmetry.space_group_name_H-M   'P 1'
#
loop_
_entity.id
_entity.type
_entity.pdbx_description
1 polymer ?
#
loop_
_entity_poly.entity_id
_entity_poly.type
_entity_poly.pdbx_seq_one_letter_code
_entity_poly.pdbx_strand_id
1 'polypeptide(L)'
;MNLSIEQGWTNLKHLNSDTDLENLHSKKEWGKTIKKLEKKLELMEANYDKPLQAELLTILDEDQKYRIQINETQKKFAQDSKEMQDLWKLTIQKDSINVLKVKKILDEKGWVGKDKVGAQANSALFLVIQHSDLETQKKYLPMMKEAVTKGNANPGSLALLIDRIEIREGRKQIYGSQIGT
;
A
#
# COMPACT_ATOMS: atom_id res chain seq x y z
N MET A 1 -12.04 -20.14 3.85
CA MET A 1 -12.44 -18.81 4.37
C MET A 1 -12.29 -18.68 5.88
N ASN A 2 -12.97 -19.49 6.70
CA ASN A 2 -12.84 -19.41 8.17
C ASN A 2 -11.40 -19.53 8.69
N LEU A 3 -10.63 -20.49 8.16
CA LEU A 3 -9.22 -20.66 8.53
C LEU A 3 -8.38 -19.44 8.17
N SER A 4 -8.60 -18.82 7.01
CA SER A 4 -7.87 -17.61 6.58
C SER A 4 -8.15 -16.42 7.51
N ILE A 5 -9.42 -16.25 7.93
CA ILE A 5 -9.80 -15.22 8.90
C ILE A 5 -9.13 -15.49 10.25
N GLU A 6 -9.07 -16.74 10.70
CA GLU A 6 -8.35 -17.13 11.92
C GLU A 6 -6.86 -16.80 11.84
N GLN A 7 -6.23 -17.09 10.71
CA GLN A 7 -4.83 -16.79 10.40
C GLN A 7 -4.54 -15.29 10.14
N GLY A 8 -5.53 -14.40 10.29
CA GLY A 8 -5.32 -12.95 10.32
C GLY A 8 -5.64 -12.22 9.02
N TRP A 9 -6.30 -12.87 8.07
CA TRP A 9 -6.83 -12.19 6.89
C TRP A 9 -8.07 -11.34 7.27
N THR A 10 -8.09 -10.06 6.90
CA THR A 10 -9.11 -9.11 7.38
C THR A 10 -9.72 -8.16 6.33
N ASN A 11 -9.51 -8.39 5.03
CA ASN A 11 -9.93 -7.45 3.99
C ASN A 11 -11.43 -7.57 3.64
N LEU A 12 -12.32 -7.12 4.54
CA LEU A 12 -13.77 -7.20 4.36
C LEU A 12 -14.26 -6.55 3.06
N LYS A 13 -13.65 -5.43 2.64
CA LYS A 13 -14.00 -4.75 1.39
C LYS A 13 -13.84 -5.68 0.19
N HIS A 14 -12.71 -6.39 0.11
CA HIS A 14 -12.46 -7.35 -0.97
C HIS A 14 -13.49 -8.48 -0.97
N LEU A 15 -13.79 -9.08 0.20
CA LEU A 15 -14.80 -10.14 0.31
C LEU A 15 -16.17 -9.72 -0.24
N ASN A 16 -16.58 -8.48 0.01
CA ASN A 16 -17.89 -7.99 -0.40
C ASN A 16 -17.96 -7.60 -1.88
N SER A 17 -16.81 -7.34 -2.52
CA SER A 17 -16.71 -6.91 -3.92
C SER A 17 -16.26 -8.02 -4.87
N ASP A 18 -15.84 -9.17 -4.35
CA ASP A 18 -15.32 -10.28 -5.15
C ASP A 18 -16.47 -11.01 -5.84
N THR A 19 -16.54 -10.86 -7.17
CA THR A 19 -17.60 -11.47 -8.01
C THR A 19 -17.57 -12.98 -7.96
N ASP A 20 -16.41 -13.61 -7.71
CA ASP A 20 -16.31 -15.06 -7.60
C ASP A 20 -17.02 -15.61 -6.35
N LEU A 21 -17.34 -14.73 -5.39
CA LEU A 21 -17.97 -15.08 -4.12
C LEU A 21 -19.46 -14.73 -4.04
N GLU A 22 -20.05 -14.13 -5.07
CA GLU A 22 -21.47 -13.72 -5.09
C GLU A 22 -22.42 -14.87 -4.76
N ASN A 23 -22.15 -16.07 -5.29
CA ASN A 23 -22.93 -17.28 -5.04
C ASN A 23 -22.93 -17.75 -3.58
N LEU A 24 -22.04 -17.20 -2.74
CA LEU A 24 -21.97 -17.49 -1.31
C LEU A 24 -22.77 -16.48 -0.49
N HIS A 25 -23.05 -15.28 -1.00
CA HIS A 25 -23.64 -14.19 -0.21
C HIS A 25 -25.02 -14.51 0.37
N SER A 26 -25.80 -15.34 -0.33
CA SER A 26 -27.13 -15.79 0.12
C SER A 26 -27.09 -16.94 1.13
N LYS A 27 -25.93 -17.56 1.38
CA LYS A 27 -25.80 -18.72 2.28
C LYS A 27 -25.76 -18.27 3.74
N LYS A 28 -26.44 -19.02 4.61
CA LYS A 28 -26.46 -18.74 6.07
C LYS A 28 -25.06 -18.77 6.68
N GLU A 29 -24.20 -19.65 6.18
CA GLU A 29 -22.81 -19.81 6.60
C GLU A 29 -21.95 -18.60 6.24
N TRP A 30 -22.27 -17.92 5.13
CA TRP A 30 -21.61 -16.68 4.74
C TRP A 30 -21.89 -15.57 5.74
N GLY A 31 -23.17 -15.34 6.07
CA GLY A 31 -23.54 -14.34 7.08
C GLY A 31 -22.87 -14.58 8.45
N LYS A 32 -22.71 -15.85 8.87
CA LYS A 32 -21.95 -16.19 10.08
C LYS A 32 -20.46 -15.85 9.95
N THR A 33 -19.88 -16.10 8.77
CA THR A 33 -18.46 -15.84 8.52
C THR A 33 -18.16 -14.34 8.48
N ILE A 34 -19.02 -13.55 7.84
CA ILE A 34 -18.91 -12.08 7.81
C ILE A 34 -19.01 -11.51 9.22
N LYS A 35 -20.01 -11.92 10.02
CA LYS A 35 -20.12 -11.49 11.42
C LYS A 35 -18.88 -11.82 12.27
N LYS A 36 -18.26 -13.00 12.04
CA LYS A 36 -17.01 -13.38 12.72
C LYS A 36 -15.86 -12.46 12.33
N LEU A 37 -15.77 -12.11 11.04
CA LEU A 37 -14.76 -11.19 10.54
C LEU A 37 -14.98 -9.76 11.04
N GLU A 38 -16.20 -9.25 11.02
CA GLU A 38 -16.58 -7.93 11.57
C GLU A 38 -16.17 -7.82 13.03
N LYS A 39 -16.53 -8.80 13.86
CA LYS A 39 -16.13 -8.82 15.27
C LYS A 39 -14.60 -8.86 15.46
N LYS A 40 -13.89 -9.61 14.62
CA LYS A 40 -12.42 -9.66 14.67
C LYS A 40 -11.81 -8.31 14.28
N LEU A 41 -12.36 -7.65 13.27
CA LEU A 41 -11.97 -6.29 12.86
C LEU A 41 -12.21 -5.30 14.00
N GLU A 42 -13.40 -5.28 14.60
CA GLU A 42 -13.69 -4.41 15.75
C GLU A 42 -12.65 -4.55 16.87
N LEU A 43 -12.29 -5.79 17.22
CA LEU A 43 -11.29 -6.07 18.26
C LEU A 43 -9.87 -5.62 17.85
N MET A 44 -9.48 -5.86 16.60
CA MET A 44 -8.16 -5.45 16.10
C MET A 44 -8.05 -3.93 16.01
N GLU A 45 -9.11 -3.27 15.57
CA GLU A 45 -9.13 -1.84 15.29
C GLU A 45 -9.52 -0.98 16.49
N ALA A 46 -9.89 -1.59 17.63
CA ALA A 46 -10.35 -0.89 18.83
C ALA A 46 -9.37 0.18 19.33
N ASN A 47 -8.07 -0.05 19.13
CA ASN A 47 -7.00 0.84 19.59
C ASN A 47 -6.27 1.54 18.45
N TYR A 48 -6.85 1.56 17.25
CA TYR A 48 -6.21 2.24 16.13
C TYR A 48 -6.30 3.77 16.27
N ASP A 49 -5.27 4.45 15.79
CA ASP A 49 -5.34 5.88 15.49
C ASP A 49 -6.21 6.05 14.24
N LYS A 50 -7.53 6.14 14.45
CA LYS A 50 -8.54 6.22 13.38
C LYS A 50 -8.34 7.44 12.46
N PRO A 51 -8.04 8.64 12.97
CA PRO A 51 -7.68 9.77 12.12
C PRO A 51 -6.47 9.48 11.21
N LEU A 52 -5.37 8.96 11.76
CA LEU A 52 -4.19 8.66 10.96
C LEU A 52 -4.43 7.50 9.98
N GLN A 53 -5.19 6.49 10.39
CA GLN A 53 -5.61 5.41 9.50
C GLN A 53 -6.38 5.97 8.29
N ALA A 54 -7.36 6.84 8.52
CA ALA A 54 -8.15 7.43 7.44
C ALA A 54 -7.29 8.30 6.49
N GLU A 55 -6.36 9.08 7.04
CA GLU A 55 -5.41 9.87 6.26
C GLU A 55 -4.52 8.98 5.37
N LEU A 56 -3.90 7.95 5.95
CA LEU A 56 -3.04 7.02 5.22
C LEU A 56 -3.80 6.20 4.17
N LEU A 57 -5.04 5.81 4.44
CA LEU A 57 -5.88 5.12 3.45
C LEU A 57 -6.25 6.03 2.27
N THR A 58 -6.46 7.31 2.53
CA THR A 58 -6.70 8.31 1.46
C THR A 58 -5.43 8.52 0.64
N ILE A 59 -4.26 8.64 1.29
CA ILE A 59 -2.97 8.71 0.60
C ILE A 59 -2.75 7.46 -0.29
N LEU A 60 -3.07 6.27 0.23
CA LEU A 60 -2.96 5.02 -0.52
C LEU A 60 -3.86 5.01 -1.76
N ASP A 61 -5.12 5.43 -1.62
CA ASP A 61 -6.07 5.51 -2.73
C ASP A 61 -5.57 6.49 -3.80
N GLU A 62 -5.12 7.69 -3.39
CA GLU A 62 -4.56 8.69 -4.31
C GLU A 62 -3.29 8.19 -5.02
N ASP A 63 -2.42 7.45 -4.35
CA ASP A 63 -1.18 6.88 -4.92
C ASP A 63 -1.47 5.75 -5.93
N GLN A 64 -2.47 4.89 -5.66
CA GLN A 64 -2.74 3.72 -6.49
C GLN A 64 -3.72 3.99 -7.65
N LYS A 65 -4.68 4.90 -7.46
CA LYS A 65 -5.75 5.18 -8.43
C LYS A 65 -5.23 5.46 -9.84
N TYR A 66 -4.24 6.34 -9.97
CA TYR A 66 -3.73 6.73 -11.28
C TYR A 66 -2.87 5.64 -11.93
N ARG A 67 -2.23 4.79 -11.13
CA ARG A 67 -1.49 3.62 -11.63
C ARG A 67 -2.40 2.58 -12.25
N ILE A 68 -3.58 2.36 -11.64
CA ILE A 68 -4.63 1.52 -12.23
C ILE A 68 -5.11 2.11 -13.55
N GLN A 69 -5.36 3.43 -13.60
CA GLN A 69 -5.77 4.11 -14.84
C GLN A 69 -4.69 4.03 -15.93
N ILE A 70 -3.41 4.13 -15.58
CA ILE A 70 -2.28 3.96 -16.51
C ILE A 70 -2.33 2.56 -17.12
N ASN A 71 -2.52 1.54 -16.28
CA ASN A 71 -2.58 0.15 -16.73
C ASN A 71 -3.77 -0.13 -17.68
N GLU A 72 -4.87 0.58 -17.54
CA GLU A 72 -6.02 0.49 -18.45
C GLU A 72 -5.82 1.32 -19.73
N THR A 73 -5.21 2.50 -19.61
CA THR A 73 -5.00 3.44 -20.72
C THR A 73 -3.95 2.89 -21.69
N GLN A 74 -2.87 2.28 -21.21
CA GLN A 74 -1.83 1.67 -22.05
C GLN A 74 -2.33 0.51 -22.92
N LYS A 75 -3.50 -0.08 -22.60
CA LYS A 75 -4.13 -1.13 -23.42
C LYS A 75 -4.85 -0.55 -24.64
N LYS A 76 -5.15 0.75 -24.62
CA LYS A 76 -5.98 1.44 -25.62
C LYS A 76 -5.18 2.47 -26.43
N PHE A 77 -4.17 3.06 -25.83
CA PHE A 77 -3.39 4.16 -26.42
C PHE A 77 -1.90 3.86 -26.41
N ALA A 78 -1.17 4.42 -27.39
CA ALA A 78 0.27 4.34 -27.45
C ALA A 78 0.93 5.08 -26.27
N GLN A 79 2.15 4.68 -25.89
CA GLN A 79 2.85 5.23 -24.73
C GLN A 79 3.12 6.74 -24.84
N ASP A 80 3.32 7.25 -26.05
CA ASP A 80 3.58 8.66 -26.36
C ASP A 80 2.30 9.48 -26.61
N SER A 81 1.11 8.88 -26.48
CA SER A 81 -0.16 9.56 -26.71
C SER A 81 -0.43 10.68 -25.70
N LYS A 82 -1.32 11.61 -26.08
CA LYS A 82 -1.72 12.72 -25.21
C LYS A 82 -2.38 12.23 -23.92
N GLU A 83 -3.21 11.20 -23.98
CA GLU A 83 -3.88 10.57 -22.83
C GLU A 83 -2.86 10.03 -21.83
N MET A 84 -1.82 9.32 -22.31
CA MET A 84 -0.75 8.81 -21.47
C MET A 84 0.08 9.93 -20.86
N GLN A 85 0.45 10.94 -21.65
CA GLN A 85 1.22 12.10 -21.16
C GLN A 85 0.46 12.88 -20.09
N ASP A 86 -0.82 13.16 -20.31
CA ASP A 86 -1.63 13.94 -19.36
C ASP A 86 -1.88 13.13 -18.07
N LEU A 87 -2.05 11.81 -18.16
CA LEU A 87 -2.18 10.94 -16.99
C LEU A 87 -0.87 10.80 -16.19
N TRP A 88 0.29 10.74 -16.86
CA TRP A 88 1.59 10.75 -16.19
C TRP A 88 1.85 12.06 -15.46
N LYS A 89 1.54 13.21 -16.06
CA LYS A 89 1.64 14.52 -15.39
C LYS A 89 0.80 14.56 -14.11
N LEU A 90 -0.43 14.06 -14.18
CA LEU A 90 -1.32 13.99 -13.02
C LEU A 90 -0.76 13.06 -11.93
N THR A 91 -0.22 11.91 -12.33
CA THR A 91 0.42 10.97 -11.41
C THR A 91 1.60 11.61 -10.68
N ILE A 92 2.51 12.27 -11.41
CA ILE A 92 3.67 12.96 -10.82
C ILE A 92 3.23 14.06 -9.85
N GLN A 93 2.21 14.84 -10.21
CA GLN A 93 1.66 15.87 -9.34
C GLN A 93 1.15 15.26 -8.02
N LYS A 94 0.40 14.16 -8.11
CA LYS A 94 -0.18 13.49 -6.94
C LYS A 94 0.87 12.80 -6.08
N ASP A 95 1.86 12.16 -6.69
CA ASP A 95 3.02 11.59 -6.01
C ASP A 95 3.74 12.68 -5.19
N SER A 96 3.97 13.87 -5.74
CA SER A 96 4.64 14.96 -5.01
C SER A 96 3.87 15.42 -3.76
N ILE A 97 2.54 15.51 -3.84
CA ILE A 97 1.68 15.88 -2.71
C ILE A 97 1.70 14.78 -1.64
N ASN A 98 1.61 13.52 -2.06
CA ASN A 98 1.64 12.38 -1.14
C ASN A 98 2.99 12.26 -0.43
N VAL A 99 4.09 12.50 -1.14
CA VAL A 99 5.44 12.54 -0.55
C VAL A 99 5.51 13.59 0.57
N LEU A 100 4.96 14.79 0.37
CA LEU A 100 4.94 15.82 1.43
C LEU A 100 4.16 15.36 2.67
N LYS A 101 2.98 14.76 2.50
CA LYS A 101 2.16 14.24 3.59
C LYS A 101 2.88 13.12 4.36
N VAL A 102 3.41 12.13 3.64
CA VAL A 102 4.10 10.99 4.24
C VAL A 102 5.40 11.41 4.92
N LYS A 103 6.15 12.35 4.33
CA LYS A 103 7.35 12.91 4.98
C LYS A 103 6.99 13.52 6.34
N LYS A 104 5.94 14.33 6.41
CA LYS A 104 5.47 14.91 7.67
C LYS A 104 5.13 13.83 8.70
N ILE A 105 4.35 12.81 8.29
CA ILE A 105 3.99 11.69 9.18
C ILE A 105 5.23 10.95 9.70
N LEU A 106 6.18 10.62 8.81
CA LEU A 106 7.40 9.90 9.19
C LEU A 106 8.33 10.75 10.07
N ASP A 107 8.46 12.05 9.77
CA ASP A 107 9.30 12.96 10.55
C ASP A 107 8.72 13.23 11.95
N GLU A 108 7.39 13.26 12.12
CA GLU A 108 6.71 13.53 13.40
C GLU A 108 6.45 12.27 14.24
N LYS A 109 6.03 11.17 13.59
CA LYS A 109 5.53 9.95 14.26
C LYS A 109 6.42 8.72 14.04
N GLY A 110 7.42 8.81 13.16
CA GLY A 110 8.18 7.65 12.71
C GLY A 110 7.34 6.67 11.90
N TRP A 111 7.84 5.44 11.76
CA TRP A 111 7.12 4.38 11.03
C TRP A 111 6.02 3.76 11.90
N VAL A 112 4.79 4.27 11.74
CA VAL A 112 3.63 3.80 12.51
C VAL A 112 3.26 2.37 12.10
N GLY A 113 3.25 1.45 13.06
CA GLY A 113 3.02 0.01 12.85
C GLY A 113 1.59 -0.33 12.39
N LYS A 114 1.46 -1.47 11.69
CA LYS A 114 0.18 -2.02 11.23
C LYS A 114 -0.80 -2.33 12.37
N ASP A 115 -0.31 -2.52 13.59
CA ASP A 115 -1.11 -2.70 14.81
C ASP A 115 -1.76 -1.40 15.31
N LYS A 116 -1.36 -0.23 14.77
CA LYS A 116 -1.91 1.09 15.11
C LYS A 116 -2.80 1.68 14.03
N VAL A 117 -2.56 1.34 12.77
CA VAL A 117 -3.29 1.94 11.63
C VAL A 117 -3.87 0.89 10.67
N GLY A 118 -3.57 -0.39 10.87
CA GLY A 118 -3.91 -1.45 9.94
C GLY A 118 -2.89 -1.63 8.82
N ALA A 119 -2.88 -2.82 8.22
CA ALA A 119 -1.88 -3.19 7.21
C ALA A 119 -1.94 -2.34 5.93
N GLN A 120 -3.15 -2.00 5.46
CA GLN A 120 -3.32 -1.17 4.26
C GLN A 120 -2.79 0.25 4.48
N ALA A 121 -3.20 0.92 5.57
CA ALA A 121 -2.70 2.25 5.92
C ALA A 121 -1.17 2.27 6.10
N ASN A 122 -0.60 1.29 6.81
CA ASN A 122 0.84 1.16 6.97
C ASN A 122 1.57 1.00 5.62
N SER A 123 0.98 0.29 4.65
CA SER A 123 1.57 0.09 3.33
C SER A 123 1.70 1.38 2.52
N ALA A 124 0.85 2.39 2.80
CA ALA A 124 0.90 3.70 2.16
C ALA A 124 2.26 4.40 2.40
N LEU A 125 2.82 4.26 3.61
CA LEU A 125 4.13 4.82 3.95
C LEU A 125 5.21 4.30 3.00
N PHE A 126 5.26 2.99 2.79
CA PHE A 126 6.21 2.38 1.87
C PHE A 126 5.97 2.80 0.41
N LEU A 127 4.73 2.69 -0.09
CA LEU A 127 4.44 2.92 -1.51
C LEU A 127 4.80 4.35 -1.93
N VAL A 128 4.46 5.33 -1.12
CA VAL A 128 4.80 6.73 -1.40
C VAL A 128 6.32 6.94 -1.40
N ILE A 129 7.06 6.34 -0.47
CA ILE A 129 8.53 6.42 -0.47
C ILE A 129 9.12 5.67 -1.67
N GLN A 130 8.58 4.50 -2.03
CA GLN A 130 9.00 3.74 -3.21
C GLN A 130 8.86 4.54 -4.51
N HIS A 131 7.83 5.38 -4.61
CA HIS A 131 7.57 6.22 -5.79
C HIS A 131 8.30 7.58 -5.75
N SER A 132 8.86 7.98 -4.61
CA SER A 132 9.55 9.25 -4.44
C SER A 132 10.90 9.33 -5.16
N ASP A 133 11.55 10.51 -5.10
CA ASP A 133 12.91 10.70 -5.60
C ASP A 133 13.95 9.89 -4.80
N LEU A 134 15.14 9.74 -5.37
CA LEU A 134 16.22 8.92 -4.78
C LEU A 134 16.67 9.44 -3.41
N GLU A 135 16.72 10.77 -3.23
CA GLU A 135 17.15 11.36 -1.97
C GLU A 135 16.16 11.06 -0.83
N THR A 136 14.86 11.14 -1.12
CA THR A 136 13.79 10.79 -0.18
C THR A 136 13.83 9.29 0.15
N GLN A 137 14.02 8.43 -0.86
CA GLN A 137 14.21 6.98 -0.66
C GLN A 137 15.37 6.69 0.30
N LYS A 138 16.52 7.30 0.06
CA LYS A 138 17.72 7.13 0.89
C LYS A 138 17.52 7.68 2.31
N LYS A 139 16.83 8.82 2.46
CA LYS A 139 16.53 9.42 3.77
C LYS A 139 15.76 8.46 4.67
N TYR A 140 14.72 7.79 4.17
CA TYR A 140 13.84 6.95 4.99
C TYR A 140 14.20 5.46 5.00
N LEU A 141 15.13 5.00 4.16
CA LEU A 141 15.58 3.62 4.16
C LEU A 141 16.04 3.12 5.55
N PRO A 142 16.85 3.85 6.34
CA PRO A 142 17.25 3.42 7.68
C PRO A 142 16.06 3.23 8.63
N MET A 143 15.08 4.15 8.59
CA MET A 143 13.86 4.08 9.39
C MET A 143 13.02 2.85 9.00
N MET A 144 12.92 2.55 7.71
CA MET A 144 12.21 1.36 7.24
C MET A 144 12.89 0.07 7.68
N LYS A 145 14.23 0.01 7.66
CA LYS A 145 15.00 -1.13 8.18
C LYS A 145 14.66 -1.40 9.64
N GLU A 146 14.69 -0.35 10.47
CA GLU A 146 14.33 -0.45 11.88
C GLU A 146 12.85 -0.89 12.06
N ALA A 147 11.95 -0.34 11.26
CA ALA A 147 10.53 -0.71 11.29
C ALA A 147 10.32 -2.19 10.97
N VAL A 148 11.04 -2.75 9.99
CA VAL A 148 11.00 -4.18 9.68
C VAL A 148 11.52 -5.02 10.85
N THR A 149 12.64 -4.63 11.47
CA THR A 149 13.18 -5.32 12.65
C THR A 149 12.17 -5.34 13.81
N LYS A 150 11.38 -4.28 13.96
CA LYS A 150 10.32 -4.17 14.97
C LYS A 150 8.99 -4.84 14.56
N GLY A 151 8.88 -5.39 13.35
CA GLY A 151 7.63 -5.98 12.84
C GLY A 151 6.57 -4.97 12.38
N ASN A 152 6.95 -3.69 12.26
CA ASN A 152 6.08 -2.57 11.89
C ASN A 152 6.00 -2.31 10.38
N ALA A 153 6.85 -2.95 9.58
CA ALA A 153 6.84 -2.85 8.12
C ALA A 153 7.01 -4.23 7.47
N ASN A 154 6.58 -4.38 6.22
CA ASN A 154 6.73 -5.63 5.47
C ASN A 154 8.19 -5.81 4.97
N PRO A 155 8.86 -6.94 5.27
CA PRO A 155 10.23 -7.19 4.80
C PRO A 155 10.37 -7.22 3.26
N GLY A 156 9.36 -7.70 2.54
CA GLY A 156 9.34 -7.69 1.07
C GLY A 156 9.27 -6.27 0.50
N SER A 157 8.55 -5.37 1.16
CA SER A 157 8.56 -3.94 0.83
C SER A 157 9.96 -3.33 1.02
N LEU A 158 10.68 -3.72 2.08
CA LEU A 158 12.05 -3.26 2.28
C LEU A 158 13.00 -3.76 1.18
N ALA A 159 12.88 -5.03 0.78
CA ALA A 159 13.66 -5.58 -0.33
C ALA A 159 13.43 -4.80 -1.65
N LEU A 160 12.16 -4.45 -1.93
CA LEU A 160 11.79 -3.62 -3.08
C LEU A 160 12.43 -2.22 -3.04
N LEU A 161 12.46 -1.58 -1.86
CA LEU A 161 13.06 -0.25 -1.72
C LEU A 161 14.58 -0.30 -1.87
N ILE A 162 15.22 -1.33 -1.31
CA ILE A 162 16.67 -1.53 -1.44
C ILE A 162 17.05 -1.67 -2.92
N ASP A 163 16.44 -2.61 -3.65
CA ASP A 163 16.77 -2.80 -5.07
C ASP A 163 16.44 -1.57 -5.92
N ARG A 164 15.38 -0.83 -5.59
CA ARG A 164 15.03 0.43 -6.26
C ARG A 164 16.14 1.46 -6.11
N ILE A 165 16.73 1.59 -4.93
CA ILE A 165 17.86 2.49 -4.67
C ILE A 165 19.12 1.99 -5.40
N GLU A 166 19.44 0.71 -5.31
CA GLU A 166 20.61 0.12 -5.98
C GLU A 166 20.63 0.41 -7.48
N ILE A 167 19.52 0.15 -8.18
CA ILE A 167 19.42 0.39 -9.63
C ILE A 167 19.55 1.88 -9.96
N ARG A 168 18.86 2.74 -9.19
CA ARG A 168 18.90 4.20 -9.41
C ARG A 168 20.29 4.79 -9.16
N GLU A 169 21.13 4.12 -8.37
CA GLU A 169 22.54 4.46 -8.17
C GLU A 169 23.49 3.70 -9.12
N GLY A 170 22.96 3.02 -10.15
CA GLY A 170 23.74 2.30 -11.16
C GLY A 170 24.38 1.00 -10.66
N ARG A 171 23.92 0.47 -9.54
CA ARG A 171 24.40 -0.78 -8.93
C ARG A 171 23.48 -1.95 -9.24
N LYS A 172 23.97 -3.15 -8.96
CA LYS A 172 23.20 -4.39 -9.14
C LYS A 172 22.18 -4.54 -8.02
N GLN A 173 21.01 -5.07 -8.36
CA GLN A 173 20.00 -5.46 -7.38
C GLN A 173 20.55 -6.54 -6.43
N ILE A 174 20.11 -6.51 -5.17
CA ILE A 174 20.48 -7.49 -4.15
C ILE A 174 19.47 -8.65 -4.15
N TYR A 175 18.19 -8.34 -4.30
CA TYR A 175 17.10 -9.34 -4.24
C TYR A 175 16.48 -9.66 -5.60
N GLY A 176 16.79 -8.90 -6.65
CA GLY A 176 16.26 -9.11 -8.01
C GLY A 176 14.76 -8.80 -8.12
N SER A 177 14.25 -7.87 -7.31
CA SER A 177 12.83 -7.57 -7.19
C SER A 177 12.28 -6.58 -8.22
N GLN A 178 13.14 -5.84 -8.93
CA GLN A 178 12.74 -4.90 -9.98
C GLN A 178 12.89 -5.55 -11.35
N ILE A 179 11.82 -5.50 -12.15
CA ILE A 179 11.74 -6.08 -13.49
C ILE A 179 11.57 -4.94 -14.50
N GLY A 180 12.22 -5.05 -15.67
CA GLY A 180 12.02 -4.12 -16.79
C GLY A 180 12.67 -2.74 -16.61
N THR A 181 13.70 -2.65 -15.76
CA THR A 181 14.57 -1.48 -15.63
C THR A 181 15.66 -1.48 -16.68
#